data_AF-A0A074RHQ1-F1
#
_entry.id   AF-A0A074RHQ1-F1
#
_cell.length_a   1.000
_cell.length_b   1.000
_cell.length_c   1.000
_cell.angle_alpha   90.00
_cell.angle_beta   90.00
_cell.angle_gamma   90.00
#
_symmetry.space_group_name_H-M   'P 1'
#
loop_
_entity.id
_entity.type
_entity.pdbx_description
1 polymer ?
#
loop_
_entity_poly.entity_id
_entity_poly.type
_entity_poly.pdbx_seq_one_letter_code
_entity_poly.pdbx_strand_id
1 'polypeptide(L)'
;MLWIHGVWVSTNSIIVSTNDVTIQGSTIVNQDDCIAINKGSNINFLNNHCTGGHGISVGSIASGSTVSTVRITGNTITNNVQALRIKTDANATSGSVSGVTYNGNTATGCTSYGVIIDQSYPDTLGSPGAGVKISGINFTGTNTITVASSAKGNVEVNCAKGGCTGVWDWAGLKVSGGPSGTILNADIINFKP
;
A
#
# COMPACT_ATOMS: atom_id res chain seq x y z
N MET A 1 21.72 -2.22 8.55
CA MET A 1 21.19 -2.34 7.18
C MET A 1 21.19 -3.81 6.79
N LEU A 2 20.00 -4.41 6.70
CA LEU A 2 19.82 -5.80 6.25
C LEU A 2 19.44 -5.78 4.77
N TRP A 3 20.14 -6.58 3.97
CA TRP A 3 19.87 -6.75 2.54
C TRP A 3 19.33 -8.15 2.29
N ILE A 4 18.15 -8.23 1.69
CA ILE A 4 17.52 -9.51 1.32
C ILE A 4 17.37 -9.52 -0.21
N HIS A 5 18.04 -10.47 -0.88
CA HIS A 5 17.96 -10.70 -2.33
C HIS A 5 17.45 -12.13 -2.61
N GLY A 6 16.60 -12.29 -3.63
CA GLY A 6 16.32 -13.59 -4.24
C GLY A 6 15.49 -14.57 -3.39
N VAL A 7 14.57 -14.09 -2.57
CA VAL A 7 13.72 -14.97 -1.75
C VAL A 7 12.58 -15.55 -2.59
N TRP A 8 12.48 -16.88 -2.62
CA TRP A 8 11.28 -17.61 -3.05
C TRP A 8 10.51 -18.03 -1.81
N VAL A 9 9.34 -17.46 -1.58
CA VAL A 9 8.45 -17.90 -0.49
C VAL A 9 7.18 -18.47 -1.08
N SER A 10 6.83 -19.70 -0.70
CA SER A 10 5.69 -20.43 -1.28
C SER A 10 4.43 -20.42 -0.42
N THR A 11 4.47 -19.99 0.84
CA THR A 11 3.27 -20.00 1.71
C THR A 11 3.18 -18.89 2.78
N ASN A 12 4.18 -18.03 3.00
CA ASN A 12 4.13 -16.96 4.03
C ASN A 12 4.71 -15.61 3.52
N SER A 13 4.22 -14.49 4.06
CA SER A 13 4.54 -13.11 3.69
C SER A 13 5.92 -12.63 4.18
N ILE A 14 6.48 -11.60 3.54
CA ILE A 14 7.57 -10.83 4.15
C ILE A 14 6.96 -9.85 5.16
N ILE A 15 7.27 -10.01 6.43
CA ILE A 15 6.77 -9.15 7.50
C ILE A 15 7.90 -8.25 8.01
N VAL A 16 7.70 -6.94 7.96
CA VAL A 16 8.70 -5.95 8.39
C VAL A 16 8.19 -5.19 9.61
N SER A 17 8.92 -5.36 10.73
CA SER A 17 8.72 -4.65 12.00
C SER A 17 10.06 -4.10 12.54
N THR A 18 10.85 -3.44 11.68
CA THR A 18 12.20 -2.96 12.00
C THR A 18 12.60 -1.76 11.12
N ASN A 19 13.74 -1.14 11.41
CA ASN A 19 14.27 -0.01 10.66
C ASN A 19 15.37 -0.44 9.68
N ASP A 20 15.67 0.43 8.70
CA ASP A 20 16.85 0.33 7.82
C ASP A 20 16.94 -1.00 7.05
N VAL A 21 15.84 -1.34 6.39
CA VAL A 21 15.70 -2.57 5.59
C VAL A 21 15.60 -2.23 4.12
N THR A 22 16.33 -2.98 3.31
CA THR A 22 16.14 -2.98 1.86
C THR A 22 15.86 -4.41 1.39
N ILE A 23 14.71 -4.58 0.75
CA ILE A 23 14.31 -5.83 0.08
C ILE A 23 14.20 -5.51 -1.40
N GLN A 24 15.01 -6.21 -2.21
CA GLN A 24 15.08 -5.91 -3.63
C GLN A 24 15.32 -7.13 -4.50
N GLY A 25 14.84 -7.07 -5.75
CA GLY A 25 15.07 -8.11 -6.75
C GLY A 25 14.50 -9.48 -6.37
N SER A 26 13.48 -9.51 -5.53
CA SER A 26 12.85 -10.76 -5.06
C SER A 26 11.64 -11.15 -5.90
N THR A 27 11.35 -12.44 -5.99
CA THR A 27 10.15 -12.98 -6.65
C THR A 27 9.29 -13.69 -5.61
N ILE A 28 8.13 -13.13 -5.32
CA ILE A 28 7.26 -13.54 -4.23
C ILE A 28 5.94 -14.05 -4.84
N VAL A 29 5.65 -15.33 -4.63
CA VAL A 29 4.45 -16.00 -5.13
C VAL A 29 3.73 -16.64 -3.95
N ASN A 30 2.66 -16.00 -3.47
CA ASN A 30 2.00 -16.40 -2.24
C ASN A 30 0.48 -16.16 -2.33
N GLN A 31 -0.19 -16.26 -1.17
CA GLN A 31 -1.64 -16.09 -1.04
C GLN A 31 -2.02 -15.00 -0.02
N ASP A 32 -1.03 -14.24 0.47
CA ASP A 32 -1.21 -13.09 1.35
C ASP A 32 -0.34 -11.92 0.87
N ASP A 33 -0.03 -10.93 1.70
CA ASP A 33 0.76 -9.79 1.30
C ASP A 33 2.13 -10.22 0.76
N CYS A 34 2.54 -9.62 -0.36
CA CYS A 34 3.90 -9.74 -0.86
C CYS A 34 4.90 -9.25 0.20
N ILE A 35 4.53 -8.13 0.84
CA ILE A 35 5.16 -7.59 2.04
C ILE A 35 4.10 -6.89 2.90
N ALA A 36 4.19 -7.07 4.21
CA ALA A 36 3.44 -6.33 5.21
C ALA A 36 4.42 -5.52 6.08
N ILE A 37 4.39 -4.18 5.95
CA ILE A 37 5.22 -3.27 6.75
C ILE A 37 4.40 -2.81 7.96
N ASN A 38 4.55 -3.47 9.11
CA ASN A 38 3.76 -3.19 10.31
C ASN A 38 4.37 -2.10 11.20
N LYS A 39 5.69 -1.97 11.20
CA LYS A 39 6.41 -1.01 12.06
C LYS A 39 7.82 -0.74 11.53
N GLY A 40 8.31 0.49 11.74
CA GLY A 40 9.70 0.85 11.52
C GLY A 40 9.88 2.04 10.59
N SER A 41 11.11 2.27 10.15
CA SER A 41 11.47 3.43 9.34
C SER A 41 12.60 3.14 8.36
N ASN A 42 12.68 3.95 7.30
CA ASN A 42 13.69 3.79 6.24
C ASN A 42 13.65 2.37 5.63
N ILE A 43 12.49 2.03 5.06
CA ILE A 43 12.22 0.72 4.47
C ILE A 43 12.11 0.89 2.96
N ASN A 44 12.94 0.15 2.22
CA ASN A 44 12.99 0.20 0.77
C ASN A 44 12.55 -1.16 0.20
N PHE A 45 11.52 -1.16 -0.64
CA PHE A 45 11.02 -2.32 -1.37
C PHE A 45 11.14 -2.07 -2.87
N LEU A 46 12.21 -2.59 -3.47
CA LEU A 46 12.72 -2.14 -4.78
C LEU A 46 12.77 -3.27 -5.82
N ASN A 47 12.21 -3.06 -7.00
CA ASN A 47 12.36 -3.96 -8.15
C ASN A 47 11.98 -5.42 -7.86
N ASN A 48 10.91 -5.63 -7.08
CA ASN A 48 10.43 -6.98 -6.75
C ASN A 48 9.26 -7.39 -7.67
N HIS A 49 9.04 -8.69 -7.78
CA HIS A 49 7.91 -9.30 -8.48
C HIS A 49 6.97 -9.95 -7.45
N CYS A 50 5.71 -9.53 -7.44
CA CYS A 50 4.68 -10.04 -6.53
C CYS A 50 3.54 -10.69 -7.34
N THR A 51 3.23 -11.97 -7.08
CA THR A 51 2.20 -12.70 -7.83
C THR A 51 1.26 -13.49 -6.93
N GLY A 52 -0.05 -13.43 -7.21
CA GLY A 52 -1.06 -14.30 -6.59
C GLY A 52 -1.57 -13.87 -5.19
N GLY A 53 -0.84 -12.98 -4.50
CA GLY A 53 -1.10 -12.60 -3.12
C GLY A 53 -2.04 -11.40 -2.94
N HIS A 54 -1.83 -10.63 -1.87
CA HIS A 54 -2.62 -9.46 -1.47
C HIS A 54 -1.97 -8.11 -1.79
N GLY A 55 -0.91 -8.11 -2.60
CA GLY A 55 -0.20 -6.89 -3.01
C GLY A 55 0.88 -6.46 -2.04
N ILE A 56 1.32 -5.20 -2.17
CA ILE A 56 2.32 -4.57 -1.30
C ILE A 56 1.59 -3.76 -0.24
N SER A 57 1.72 -4.16 1.03
CA SER A 57 0.98 -3.56 2.15
C SER A 57 1.88 -2.81 3.12
N VAL A 58 1.46 -1.61 3.49
CA VAL A 58 1.82 -0.96 4.74
C VAL A 58 0.71 -1.26 5.75
N GLY A 59 1.07 -1.96 6.82
CA GLY A 59 0.15 -2.44 7.85
C GLY A 59 -0.23 -3.93 7.73
N SER A 60 -1.18 -4.41 8.54
CA SER A 60 -2.05 -3.58 9.37
C SER A 60 -1.29 -2.85 10.48
N ILE A 61 -1.66 -1.59 10.70
CA ILE A 61 -1.05 -0.72 11.71
C ILE A 61 -1.91 -0.78 12.97
N ALA A 62 -1.35 -1.38 14.00
CA ALA A 62 -1.94 -1.50 15.32
C ALA A 62 -1.58 -0.31 16.23
N SER A 63 -2.27 -0.22 17.38
CA SER A 63 -1.96 0.75 18.44
C SER A 63 -0.47 0.80 18.78
N GLY A 64 0.10 2.01 18.86
CA GLY A 64 1.50 2.24 19.21
C GLY A 64 2.51 1.92 18.09
N SER A 65 2.05 1.51 16.91
CA SER A 65 2.93 1.23 15.76
C SER A 65 3.12 2.47 14.89
N THR A 66 4.35 2.69 14.44
CA THR A 66 4.71 3.79 13.54
C THR A 66 5.48 3.22 12.36
N VAL A 67 5.08 3.63 11.16
CA VAL A 67 5.79 3.40 9.90
C VAL A 67 6.16 4.75 9.31
N SER A 68 7.42 4.95 8.94
CA SER A 68 7.84 6.20 8.30
C SER A 68 8.94 6.02 7.24
N THR A 69 9.00 6.92 6.26
CA THR A 69 10.06 6.90 5.23
C THR A 69 10.13 5.56 4.51
N VAL A 70 9.09 5.26 3.74
CA VAL A 70 8.97 4.01 2.96
C VAL A 70 9.10 4.32 1.48
N ARG A 71 9.96 3.59 0.77
CA ARG A 71 10.08 3.66 -0.70
C ARG A 71 9.65 2.35 -1.32
N ILE A 72 8.62 2.39 -2.15
CA ILE A 72 8.11 1.25 -2.91
C ILE A 72 8.33 1.58 -4.38
N THR A 73 9.40 1.05 -4.97
CA THR A 73 9.90 1.50 -6.28
C THR A 73 10.11 0.36 -7.27
N GLY A 74 9.67 0.54 -8.52
CA GLY A 74 9.98 -0.36 -9.63
C GLY A 74 9.41 -1.78 -9.51
N ASN A 75 8.44 -2.00 -8.64
CA ASN A 75 7.89 -3.34 -8.41
C ASN A 75 6.88 -3.72 -9.51
N THR A 76 6.83 -5.00 -9.85
CA THR A 76 5.83 -5.58 -10.76
C THR A 76 4.85 -6.45 -9.97
N ILE A 77 3.57 -6.14 -10.05
CA ILE A 77 2.50 -6.80 -9.28
C ILE A 77 1.51 -7.46 -10.23
N THR A 78 1.35 -8.78 -10.17
CA THR A 78 0.53 -9.52 -11.14
C THR A 78 -0.49 -10.40 -10.43
N ASN A 79 -1.77 -10.35 -10.83
CA ASN A 79 -2.81 -11.26 -10.32
C ASN A 79 -2.90 -11.31 -8.78
N ASN A 80 -2.70 -10.17 -8.10
CA ASN A 80 -2.91 -10.05 -6.66
C ASN A 80 -4.35 -9.57 -6.39
N VAL A 81 -4.81 -9.68 -5.14
CA VAL A 81 -6.11 -9.12 -4.74
C VAL A 81 -6.10 -7.60 -4.81
N GLN A 82 -5.06 -6.97 -4.25
CA GLN A 82 -4.80 -5.53 -4.32
C GLN A 82 -3.46 -5.30 -5.02
N ALA A 83 -3.20 -4.11 -5.59
CA ALA A 83 -1.82 -3.77 -5.98
C ALA A 83 -1.04 -3.14 -4.81
N LEU A 84 -1.47 -1.96 -4.37
CA LEU A 84 -0.81 -1.17 -3.32
C LEU A 84 -1.81 -0.88 -2.21
N ARG A 85 -1.41 -1.13 -0.96
CA ARG A 85 -2.30 -1.02 0.19
C ARG A 85 -1.66 -0.31 1.37
N ILE A 86 -2.45 0.55 2.02
CA ILE A 86 -2.23 0.98 3.41
C ILE A 86 -3.46 0.55 4.20
N LYS A 87 -3.26 -0.23 5.28
CA LYS A 87 -4.35 -0.70 6.15
C LYS A 87 -4.03 -0.36 7.60
N THR A 88 -4.95 0.26 8.31
CA THR A 88 -4.80 0.57 9.75
C THR A 88 -5.98 0.00 10.53
N ASP A 89 -5.71 -0.54 11.72
CA ASP A 89 -6.75 -1.14 12.54
C ASP A 89 -7.76 -0.07 12.99
N ALA A 90 -9.05 -0.32 12.81
CA ALA A 90 -10.12 0.62 13.13
C ALA A 90 -10.18 0.98 14.63
N ASN A 91 -9.77 0.04 15.48
CA ASN A 91 -9.74 0.20 16.93
C ASN A 91 -8.37 0.70 17.45
N ALA A 92 -7.40 0.96 16.57
CA ALA A 92 -6.13 1.52 17.00
C ALA A 92 -6.34 2.91 17.61
N THR A 93 -5.72 3.16 18.76
CA THR A 93 -5.87 4.40 19.52
C THR A 93 -4.68 5.35 19.36
N SER A 94 -3.56 4.85 18.83
CA SER A 94 -2.35 5.62 18.56
C SER A 94 -1.54 4.95 17.47
N GLY A 95 -0.78 5.73 16.70
CA GLY A 95 0.12 5.21 15.67
C GLY A 95 0.23 6.16 14.49
N SER A 96 1.13 5.85 13.56
CA SER A 96 1.24 6.66 12.34
C SER A 96 1.82 5.91 11.15
N VAL A 97 1.44 6.38 9.96
CA VAL A 97 2.08 6.07 8.68
C VAL A 97 2.44 7.39 8.03
N SER A 98 3.73 7.63 7.76
CA SER A 98 4.17 8.90 7.19
C SER A 98 5.25 8.73 6.12
N GLY A 99 5.18 9.52 5.05
CA GLY A 99 6.24 9.57 4.05
C GLY A 99 6.39 8.23 3.30
N VAL A 100 5.31 7.77 2.69
CA VAL A 100 5.32 6.61 1.77
C VAL A 100 5.39 7.13 0.35
N THR A 101 6.44 6.75 -0.39
CA THR A 101 6.62 7.13 -1.79
C THR A 101 6.53 5.91 -2.68
N TYR A 102 5.58 5.92 -3.60
CA TYR A 102 5.47 4.97 -4.70
C TYR A 102 6.10 5.57 -5.95
N ASN A 103 6.97 4.82 -6.62
CA ASN A 103 7.64 5.28 -7.84
C ASN A 103 7.81 4.16 -8.86
N GLY A 104 7.29 4.32 -10.08
CA GLY A 104 7.60 3.41 -11.17
C GLY A 104 7.04 2.00 -11.03
N ASN A 105 6.03 1.78 -10.17
CA ASN A 105 5.44 0.45 -9.98
C ASN A 105 4.46 0.13 -11.11
N THR A 106 4.40 -1.14 -11.50
CA THR A 106 3.43 -1.66 -12.48
C THR A 106 2.55 -2.72 -11.85
N ALA A 107 1.26 -2.72 -12.18
CA ALA A 107 0.34 -3.73 -11.72
C ALA A 107 -0.67 -4.14 -12.79
N THR A 108 -0.96 -5.43 -12.88
CA THR A 108 -1.96 -5.98 -13.81
C THR A 108 -2.75 -7.12 -13.17
N GLY A 109 -4.04 -7.22 -13.51
CA GLY A 109 -4.87 -8.35 -13.10
C GLY A 109 -5.30 -8.31 -11.64
N CYS A 110 -5.22 -7.14 -10.98
CA CYS A 110 -5.67 -7.00 -9.60
C CYS A 110 -7.19 -7.18 -9.49
N THR A 111 -7.66 -8.05 -8.58
CA THR A 111 -9.06 -8.51 -8.57
C THR A 111 -9.99 -7.73 -7.67
N SER A 112 -9.48 -6.93 -6.73
CA SER A 112 -10.29 -6.07 -5.83
C SER A 112 -9.96 -4.59 -6.02
N TYR A 113 -8.75 -4.14 -5.66
CA TYR A 113 -8.38 -2.73 -5.78
C TYR A 113 -7.00 -2.52 -6.41
N GLY A 114 -6.83 -1.41 -7.14
CA GLY A 114 -5.52 -0.98 -7.61
C GLY A 114 -4.74 -0.36 -6.46
N VAL A 115 -5.25 0.74 -5.92
CA VAL A 115 -4.76 1.36 -4.69
C VAL A 115 -5.87 1.36 -3.66
N ILE A 116 -5.57 0.94 -2.43
CA ILE A 116 -6.50 1.08 -1.29
C ILE A 116 -5.78 1.63 -0.06
N ILE A 117 -6.28 2.73 0.49
CA ILE A 117 -5.86 3.29 1.77
C ILE A 117 -7.07 3.24 2.70
N ASP A 118 -7.05 2.37 3.70
CA ASP A 118 -8.24 2.08 4.51
C ASP A 118 -7.92 2.05 6.00
N GLN A 119 -8.67 2.84 6.77
CA GLN A 119 -8.56 2.90 8.23
C GLN A 119 -9.59 2.04 8.96
N SER A 120 -10.27 1.14 8.27
CA SER A 120 -11.35 0.30 8.82
C SER A 120 -10.95 -1.16 9.11
N TYR A 121 -9.66 -1.52 9.01
CA TYR A 121 -9.22 -2.91 9.19
C TYR A 121 -9.65 -3.48 10.57
N PRO A 122 -10.13 -4.74 10.68
CA PRO A 122 -10.09 -5.82 9.69
C PRO A 122 -11.17 -5.79 8.61
N ASP A 123 -12.15 -4.88 8.70
CA ASP A 123 -13.10 -4.69 7.62
C ASP A 123 -12.40 -4.08 6.40
N THR A 124 -13.09 -4.11 5.27
CA THR A 124 -12.66 -3.44 4.04
C THR A 124 -13.71 -2.41 3.68
N LEU A 125 -13.32 -1.13 3.68
CA LEU A 125 -14.21 0.01 3.48
C LEU A 125 -15.39 0.05 4.48
N GLY A 126 -15.15 -0.40 5.71
CA GLY A 126 -16.06 -0.27 6.85
C GLY A 126 -15.93 1.10 7.54
N SER A 127 -16.27 1.17 8.83
CA SER A 127 -16.15 2.39 9.63
C SER A 127 -14.69 2.72 9.96
N PRO A 128 -14.10 3.80 9.44
CA PRO A 128 -12.69 4.09 9.65
C PRO A 128 -12.39 4.65 11.05
N GLY A 129 -11.27 4.22 11.63
CA GLY A 129 -10.72 4.73 12.90
C GLY A 129 -9.71 5.86 12.71
N ALA A 130 -9.67 6.84 13.63
CA ALA A 130 -8.80 8.02 13.53
C ALA A 130 -7.51 7.96 14.39
N GLY A 131 -7.28 6.86 15.10
CA GLY A 131 -6.16 6.74 16.05
C GLY A 131 -4.79 6.52 15.40
N VAL A 132 -4.76 6.02 14.17
CA VAL A 132 -3.54 6.04 13.33
C VAL A 132 -3.59 7.26 12.42
N LYS A 133 -2.55 8.10 12.44
CA LYS A 133 -2.43 9.24 11.52
C LYS A 133 -1.69 8.85 10.25
N ILE A 134 -2.26 9.16 9.09
CA ILE A 134 -1.66 8.89 7.78
C ILE A 134 -1.30 10.22 7.13
N SER A 135 -0.07 10.37 6.64
CA SER A 135 0.39 11.60 5.97
C SER A 135 1.50 11.36 4.96
N GLY A 136 1.65 12.27 4.00
CA GLY A 136 2.73 12.23 3.02
C GLY A 136 2.76 10.94 2.19
N ILE A 137 1.62 10.56 1.61
CA ILE A 137 1.50 9.39 0.72
C ILE A 137 1.54 9.87 -0.71
N ASN A 138 2.66 9.69 -1.40
CA ASN A 138 2.89 10.31 -2.71
C ASN A 138 3.20 9.29 -3.80
N PHE A 139 2.74 9.60 -5.01
CA PHE A 139 3.09 8.87 -6.23
C PHE A 139 3.96 9.76 -7.11
N THR A 140 5.21 9.33 -7.31
CA THR A 140 6.20 10.03 -8.14
C THR A 140 6.55 9.19 -9.36
N GLY A 141 7.17 9.80 -10.37
CA GLY A 141 7.46 9.12 -11.64
C GLY A 141 6.17 8.72 -12.36
N THR A 142 6.12 7.50 -12.91
CA THR A 142 4.88 6.95 -13.50
C THR A 142 4.63 5.55 -12.95
N ASN A 143 3.59 5.42 -12.14
CA ASN A 143 3.05 4.15 -11.66
C ASN A 143 1.86 3.79 -12.55
N THR A 144 1.84 2.58 -13.11
CA THR A 144 0.79 2.12 -14.03
C THR A 144 0.06 0.93 -13.43
N ILE A 145 -1.19 1.12 -13.03
CA ILE A 145 -1.97 0.10 -12.33
C ILE A 145 -3.24 -0.20 -13.13
N THR A 146 -3.31 -1.39 -13.70
CA THR A 146 -4.48 -1.88 -14.42
C THR A 146 -5.16 -2.97 -13.62
N VAL A 147 -6.36 -2.68 -13.11
CA VAL A 147 -7.17 -3.66 -12.38
C VAL A 147 -8.02 -4.49 -13.34
N ALA A 148 -8.47 -5.66 -12.90
CA ALA A 148 -9.42 -6.47 -13.65
C ALA A 148 -10.74 -5.71 -13.86
N SER A 149 -11.46 -6.01 -14.94
CA SER A 149 -12.77 -5.40 -15.20
C SER A 149 -13.80 -5.69 -14.08
N SER A 150 -13.66 -6.82 -13.41
CA SER A 150 -14.47 -7.23 -12.25
C SER A 150 -13.96 -6.69 -10.91
N ALA A 151 -12.93 -5.84 -10.91
CA ALA A 151 -12.43 -5.24 -9.68
C ALA A 151 -13.50 -4.41 -8.99
N LYS A 152 -13.37 -4.25 -7.68
CA LYS A 152 -14.30 -3.49 -6.85
C LYS A 152 -14.08 -1.98 -6.97
N GLY A 153 -12.86 -1.53 -7.24
CA GLY A 153 -12.53 -0.13 -7.47
C GLY A 153 -11.08 0.07 -7.91
N ASN A 154 -10.79 1.04 -8.76
CA ASN A 154 -9.41 1.31 -9.19
C ASN A 154 -8.57 1.93 -8.06
N VAL A 155 -9.15 2.88 -7.31
CA VAL A 155 -8.50 3.66 -6.25
C VAL A 155 -9.52 3.98 -5.17
N GLU A 156 -9.26 3.51 -3.95
CA GLU A 156 -10.11 3.74 -2.78
C GLU A 156 -9.31 4.39 -1.64
N VAL A 157 -9.88 5.41 -1.02
CA VAL A 157 -9.36 6.03 0.21
C VAL A 157 -10.50 6.15 1.21
N ASN A 158 -10.42 5.41 2.30
CA ASN A 158 -11.39 5.41 3.40
C ASN A 158 -10.72 5.88 4.69
N CYS A 159 -10.53 7.19 4.81
CA CYS A 159 -9.96 7.80 6.00
C CYS A 159 -11.05 8.25 6.97
N ALA A 160 -10.78 8.14 8.26
CA ALA A 160 -11.58 8.81 9.28
C ALA A 160 -11.37 10.32 9.16
N LYS A 161 -12.34 11.12 9.60
CA LYS A 161 -12.17 12.58 9.65
C LYS A 161 -10.96 12.94 10.51
N GLY A 162 -9.98 13.63 9.90
CA GLY A 162 -8.71 13.97 10.55
C GLY A 162 -7.77 12.78 10.80
N GLY A 163 -8.05 11.60 10.25
CA GLY A 163 -7.16 10.44 10.24
C GLY A 163 -6.07 10.56 9.18
N CYS A 164 -6.43 11.05 8.00
CA CYS A 164 -5.50 11.41 6.93
C CYS A 164 -5.26 12.93 6.92
N THR A 165 -4.01 13.33 6.77
CA THR A 165 -3.58 14.72 6.95
C THR A 165 -2.55 15.16 5.92
N GLY A 166 -2.49 16.48 5.70
CA GLY A 166 -1.65 17.09 4.68
C GLY A 166 -2.19 16.87 3.27
N VAL A 167 -1.47 17.43 2.29
CA VAL A 167 -1.79 17.30 0.87
C VAL A 167 -0.90 16.23 0.25
N TRP A 168 -1.49 15.32 -0.51
CA TRP A 168 -0.82 14.20 -1.17
C TRP A 168 -0.76 14.43 -2.68
N ASP A 169 0.44 14.36 -3.27
CA ASP A 169 0.62 14.53 -4.72
C ASP A 169 0.63 13.17 -5.42
N TRP A 170 -0.41 12.96 -6.22
CA TRP A 170 -0.67 11.71 -6.93
C TRP A 170 -0.51 11.86 -8.45
N ALA A 171 0.21 12.89 -8.90
CA ALA A 171 0.52 13.12 -10.32
C ALA A 171 1.13 11.88 -11.02
N GLY A 172 1.91 11.09 -10.27
CA GLY A 172 2.57 9.89 -10.79
C GLY A 172 1.70 8.63 -10.80
N LEU A 173 0.41 8.70 -10.46
CA LEU A 173 -0.48 7.54 -10.45
C LEU A 173 -1.37 7.52 -11.71
N LYS A 174 -1.23 6.47 -12.53
CA LYS A 174 -2.11 6.18 -13.66
C LYS A 174 -2.85 4.87 -13.39
N VAL A 175 -4.17 4.93 -13.37
CA VAL A 175 -5.03 3.75 -13.16
C VAL A 175 -5.94 3.50 -14.36
N SER A 176 -6.29 2.24 -14.59
CA SER A 176 -7.24 1.86 -15.63
C SER A 176 -7.94 0.54 -15.30
N GLY A 177 -9.08 0.29 -15.94
CA GLY A 177 -9.91 -0.88 -15.68
C GLY A 177 -10.72 -0.74 -14.39
N GLY A 178 -11.68 -1.64 -14.21
CA GLY A 178 -12.62 -1.60 -13.08
C GLY A 178 -13.46 -0.31 -13.01
N PRO A 179 -14.35 -0.20 -12.02
CA PRO A 179 -15.02 1.06 -11.72
C PRO A 179 -14.07 2.02 -10.98
N SER A 180 -14.36 3.32 -11.03
CA SER A 180 -13.71 4.30 -10.16
C SER A 180 -14.12 4.08 -8.71
N GLY A 181 -13.16 4.19 -7.79
CA GLY A 181 -13.45 4.16 -6.36
C GLY A 181 -13.74 5.54 -5.76
N THR A 182 -13.76 5.62 -4.42
CA THR A 182 -14.10 6.82 -3.65
C THR A 182 -12.89 7.34 -2.86
N ILE A 183 -12.76 8.66 -2.77
CA ILE A 183 -11.77 9.32 -1.90
C ILE A 183 -12.51 10.02 -0.77
N LEU A 184 -12.34 9.53 0.46
CA LEU A 184 -12.96 10.05 1.68
C LEU A 184 -11.91 10.61 2.62
N ASN A 185 -12.10 11.88 3.03
CA ASN A 185 -11.31 12.57 4.07
C ASN A 185 -9.79 12.58 3.84
N ALA A 186 -9.35 12.72 2.58
CA ALA A 186 -7.95 12.92 2.23
C ALA A 186 -7.82 14.00 1.14
N ASP A 187 -6.86 14.92 1.31
CA ASP A 187 -6.59 15.97 0.34
C ASP A 187 -5.58 15.48 -0.69
N ILE A 188 -6.04 15.13 -1.89
CA ILE A 188 -5.23 14.60 -2.99
C ILE A 188 -5.24 15.60 -4.15
N ILE A 189 -4.06 15.91 -4.67
CA ILE A 189 -3.88 16.78 -5.85
C ILE A 189 -3.27 15.99 -7.01
N ASN A 190 -3.47 16.53 -8.22
CA ASN A 190 -2.92 16.02 -9.49
C ASN A 190 -3.29 14.57 -9.86
N PHE A 191 -4.17 13.91 -9.11
CA PHE A 191 -4.77 12.65 -9.51
C PHE A 191 -5.90 12.89 -10.50
N LYS A 192 -5.87 12.19 -11.63
CA LYS A 192 -6.93 12.17 -12.62
C LYS A 192 -7.40 10.72 -12.76
N PRO A 193 -8.53 10.35 -12.13
CA PRO A 193 -9.06 8.99 -12.19
C PRO A 193 -9.49 8.58 -13.59
#